data_AF-A0A7T8JVF2-F1
#
_entry.id   AF-A0A7T8JVF2-F1
#
_cell.length_a   1.000
_cell.length_b   1.000
_cell.length_c   1.000
_cell.angle_alpha   90.00
_cell.angle_beta   90.00
_cell.angle_gamma   90.00
#
_symmetry.space_group_name_H-M   'P 1'
#
loop_
_entity.id
_entity.type
_entity.pdbx_description
1 polymer ?
#
loop_
_entity_poly.entity_id
_entity_poly.type
_entity_poly.pdbx_seq_one_letter_code
_entity_poly.pdbx_strand_id
1 'polypeptide(L)'
;PLLLHLVDLLDYRDHVGELLTTLDACGIVMDITRNFDLSKAYLSVVSTYASLMILLSRVEDRKAVLGLYNAAHEMIHAHSDVAFPRLGNMILEYDNPLKKLSEEFGPHSQTLTTALLSLAAIYPRRNLSAEKWRSAQMLSLVSTRDSSSTPRTRTPSPAKMDHLRLRPLPPLTCQQDATELWKQALTSNWVISLFRDEVVYIHPHIQSFFESIKGYGKKVNEVKDYQNAALQNASVLHRERRKFLRSALREIPGLLGPKALFIFMASASRGTRQTKYRFQEDLIDRYLPELLFLMEECRALVRKYGQVIQRYYVQYLSGYDAVALNKSMQSLTHISEEDSIILSSICQTISDLTVEQVRTQTTSSTFGGSDSTGHGYRATLRPLGLNTITFHTRLVDGLEDMLTETSDLGLFCFYCKLFEDHFQMCLEFPAQNRFIIAFPLICGHFSRVTNDFCPEERTNLRERSLSLVNTFLDEMAKEAKNIISTICEEQCNLSDKLLPKHCAALIAQVVNKKKRDKSRKIMFDKELPGSESYRKTREDLTTMDKLHMALTELCYSINYTPTINVWEYTFAPREYLNQHLET
;
A
#
# COMPACT_ATOMS: atom_id res chain seq x y z
N PRO A 1 -15.06 -0.21 29.86
CA PRO A 1 -14.38 -0.40 28.56
C PRO A 1 -13.02 0.30 28.48
N LEU A 2 -12.95 1.64 28.57
CA LEU A 2 -11.68 2.37 28.43
C LEU A 2 -10.63 1.98 29.48
N LEU A 3 -11.01 1.79 30.75
CA LEU A 3 -10.08 1.29 31.76
C LEU A 3 -9.55 -0.10 31.43
N LEU A 4 -10.41 -1.03 31.00
CA LEU A 4 -10.00 -2.39 30.64
C LEU A 4 -8.97 -2.35 29.51
N HIS A 5 -9.15 -1.49 28.49
CA HIS A 5 -8.13 -1.29 27.46
C HIS A 5 -6.80 -0.74 28.01
N LEU A 6 -6.83 0.10 29.04
CA LEU A 6 -5.61 0.58 29.71
C LEU A 6 -4.94 -0.53 30.55
N VAL A 7 -5.72 -1.43 31.15
CA VAL A 7 -5.23 -2.63 31.83
C VAL A 7 -4.59 -3.59 30.81
N ASP A 8 -5.27 -3.88 29.70
CA ASP A 8 -4.74 -4.73 28.63
C ASP A 8 -3.44 -4.15 28.05
N LEU A 9 -3.34 -2.82 27.96
CA LEU A 9 -2.12 -2.12 27.55
C LEU A 9 -0.98 -2.28 28.57
N LEU A 10 -1.29 -2.23 29.86
CA LEU A 10 -0.32 -2.47 30.93
C LEU A 10 0.18 -3.92 30.89
N ASP A 11 -0.72 -4.88 30.71
CA ASP A 11 -0.35 -6.29 30.60
C ASP A 11 0.48 -6.52 29.32
N TYR A 12 0.07 -5.96 28.18
CA TYR A 12 0.85 -6.02 26.94
C TYR A 12 2.28 -5.47 27.13
N ARG A 13 2.41 -4.34 27.82
CA ARG A 13 3.71 -3.76 28.17
C ARG A 13 4.57 -4.74 28.94
N ASP A 14 4.02 -5.34 30.00
CA ASP A 14 4.77 -6.23 30.87
C ASP A 14 5.23 -7.49 30.11
N HIS A 15 4.36 -8.07 29.26
CA HIS A 15 4.73 -9.20 28.39
C HIS A 15 5.81 -8.83 27.37
N VAL A 16 5.74 -7.63 26.78
CA VAL A 16 6.80 -7.16 25.87
C VAL A 16 8.11 -7.00 26.62
N GLY A 17 8.10 -6.42 27.83
CA GLY A 17 9.29 -6.29 28.67
C GLY A 17 9.94 -7.65 28.97
N GLU A 18 9.14 -8.62 29.44
CA GLU A 18 9.61 -9.98 29.73
C GLU A 18 10.20 -10.66 28.48
N LEU A 19 9.53 -10.53 27.34
CA LEU A 19 10.00 -11.09 26.07
C LEU A 19 11.36 -10.48 25.67
N LEU A 20 11.51 -9.16 25.73
CA LEU A 20 12.76 -8.48 25.38
C LEU A 20 13.90 -8.90 26.31
N THR A 21 13.66 -8.99 27.62
CA THR A 21 14.65 -9.49 28.59
C THR A 21 15.04 -10.93 28.31
N THR A 22 14.09 -11.79 27.96
CA THR A 22 14.35 -13.19 27.63
C THR A 22 15.20 -13.33 26.37
N LEU A 23 14.91 -12.54 25.33
CA LEU A 23 15.67 -12.53 24.09
C LEU A 23 17.12 -12.07 24.29
N ASP A 24 17.33 -11.07 25.14
CA ASP A 24 18.67 -10.61 25.51
C ASP A 24 19.44 -11.67 26.31
N ALA A 25 18.79 -12.32 27.28
CA ALA A 25 19.39 -13.38 28.06
C ALA A 25 19.82 -14.58 27.18
N CYS A 26 19.07 -14.82 26.10
CA CYS A 26 19.40 -15.85 25.12
C CYS A 26 20.56 -15.46 24.18
N GLY A 27 20.98 -14.19 24.16
CA GLY A 27 22.11 -13.71 23.36
C GLY A 27 21.93 -13.89 21.85
N ILE A 28 20.68 -13.83 21.36
CA ILE A 28 20.35 -14.11 19.96
C ILE A 28 20.86 -12.98 19.06
N VAL A 29 21.64 -13.34 18.04
CA VAL A 29 22.09 -12.40 17.01
C VAL A 29 20.98 -12.19 15.99
N MET A 30 20.39 -10.99 16.00
CA MET A 30 19.35 -10.58 15.05
C MET A 30 19.98 -10.06 13.75
N ASP A 31 19.68 -10.71 12.63
CA ASP A 31 20.13 -10.31 11.30
C ASP A 31 19.03 -10.59 10.25
N ILE A 32 18.45 -9.53 9.70
CA ILE A 32 17.36 -9.60 8.70
C ILE A 32 17.73 -10.41 7.45
N THR A 33 19.02 -10.59 7.15
CA THR A 33 19.51 -11.40 6.02
C THR A 33 19.65 -12.88 6.36
N ARG A 34 19.58 -13.24 7.64
CA ARG A 34 19.73 -14.61 8.17
C ARG A 34 18.40 -15.12 8.68
N ASN A 35 18.00 -14.65 9.85
CA ASN A 35 16.80 -15.02 10.57
C ASN A 35 15.76 -13.93 10.33
N PHE A 36 15.30 -13.85 9.07
CA PHE A 36 14.41 -12.79 8.61
C PHE A 36 13.15 -12.69 9.46
N ASP A 37 12.43 -13.81 9.67
CA ASP A 37 11.14 -13.79 10.36
C ASP A 37 11.29 -13.40 11.83
N LEU A 38 12.32 -13.93 12.51
CA LEU A 38 12.64 -13.56 13.90
C LEU A 38 13.04 -12.08 14.02
N SER A 39 13.94 -11.62 13.16
CA SER A 39 14.39 -10.22 13.15
C SER A 39 13.25 -9.26 12.81
N LYS A 40 12.41 -9.62 11.83
CA LYS A 40 11.22 -8.85 11.45
C LYS A 40 10.21 -8.80 12.59
N ALA A 41 9.92 -9.94 13.24
CA ALA A 41 8.99 -10.02 14.36
C ALA A 41 9.48 -9.21 15.56
N TYR A 42 10.74 -9.36 15.93
CA TYR A 42 11.38 -8.57 16.99
C TYR A 42 11.25 -7.07 16.73
N LEU A 43 11.68 -6.62 15.54
CA LEU A 43 11.60 -5.21 15.16
C LEU A 43 10.15 -4.71 15.07
N SER A 44 9.20 -5.57 14.68
CA SER A 44 7.77 -5.25 14.66
C SER A 44 7.20 -5.08 16.06
N VAL A 45 7.48 -5.97 17.01
CA VAL A 45 7.04 -5.86 18.41
C VAL A 45 7.58 -4.57 19.02
N VAL A 46 8.88 -4.35 18.87
CA VAL A 46 9.58 -3.15 19.35
C VAL A 46 8.96 -1.88 18.76
N SER A 47 8.62 -1.90 17.47
CA SER A 47 8.00 -0.77 16.78
C SER A 47 6.56 -0.54 17.22
N THR A 48 5.74 -1.60 17.26
CA THR A 48 4.33 -1.53 17.70
C THR A 48 4.24 -1.01 19.12
N TYR A 49 5.08 -1.52 20.02
CA TYR A 49 5.16 -1.08 21.40
C TYR A 49 5.45 0.44 21.51
N ALA A 50 6.46 0.93 20.80
CA ALA A 50 6.77 2.35 20.80
C ALA A 50 5.64 3.20 20.20
N SER A 51 5.07 2.79 19.06
CA SER A 51 3.94 3.50 18.45
C SER A 51 2.74 3.57 19.38
N LEU A 52 2.45 2.49 20.10
CA LEU A 52 1.34 2.38 21.04
C LEU A 52 1.53 3.30 22.25
N MET A 53 2.74 3.36 22.81
CA MET A 53 3.05 4.26 23.93
C MET A 53 3.05 5.74 23.52
N ILE A 54 3.50 6.06 22.30
CA ILE A 54 3.37 7.42 21.76
C ILE A 54 1.90 7.77 21.48
N LEU A 55 1.10 6.80 21.03
CA LEU A 55 -0.34 7.00 20.83
C LEU A 55 -1.06 7.25 22.17
N LEU A 56 -0.72 6.48 23.21
CA LEU A 56 -1.24 6.68 24.57
C LEU A 56 -0.96 8.11 25.06
N SER A 57 0.25 8.63 24.84
CA SER A 57 0.61 9.98 25.31
C SER A 57 -0.18 11.10 24.62
N ARG A 58 -0.86 10.82 23.49
CA ARG A 58 -1.71 11.77 22.76
C ARG A 58 -3.15 11.80 23.25
N VAL A 59 -3.57 10.83 24.05
CA VAL A 59 -4.90 10.84 24.66
C VAL A 59 -4.88 11.84 25.81
N GLU A 60 -5.37 13.06 25.59
CA GLU A 60 -5.30 14.18 26.55
C GLU A 60 -6.02 13.84 27.87
N ASP A 61 -7.21 13.26 27.78
CA ASP A 61 -8.06 12.96 28.94
C ASP A 61 -7.68 11.66 29.68
N ARG A 62 -6.59 10.98 29.30
CA ARG A 62 -6.21 9.67 29.89
C ARG A 62 -6.11 9.70 31.42
N LYS A 63 -5.60 10.81 31.98
CA LYS A 63 -5.47 11.01 33.44
C LYS A 63 -6.83 11.23 34.10
N ALA A 64 -7.69 12.02 33.46
CA ALA A 64 -9.04 12.30 33.96
C ALA A 64 -9.91 11.05 33.94
N VAL A 65 -9.89 10.27 32.85
CA VAL A 65 -10.62 9.01 32.72
C VAL A 65 -10.19 8.01 33.80
N LEU A 66 -8.88 7.84 33.99
CA LEU A 66 -8.36 6.92 35.01
C LEU A 66 -8.73 7.40 36.43
N GLY A 67 -8.58 8.69 36.72
CA GLY A 67 -8.90 9.28 38.02
C GLY A 67 -10.40 9.21 38.37
N LEU A 68 -11.27 9.54 37.42
CA LEU A 68 -12.72 9.48 37.59
C LEU A 68 -13.21 8.05 37.83
N TYR A 69 -12.66 7.07 37.09
CA TYR A 69 -12.98 5.67 37.32
C TYR A 69 -12.62 5.23 38.74
N ASN A 70 -11.38 5.52 39.18
CA ASN A 70 -10.95 5.10 40.51
C ASN A 70 -11.73 5.79 41.63
N ALA A 71 -12.03 7.08 41.48
CA ALA A 71 -12.87 7.80 42.44
C ALA A 71 -14.26 7.15 42.57
N ALA A 72 -14.89 6.80 41.44
CA ALA A 72 -16.17 6.10 41.44
C ALA A 72 -16.07 4.69 42.06
N HIS A 73 -15.00 3.95 41.74
CA HIS A 73 -14.75 2.62 42.30
C HIS A 73 -14.57 2.67 43.83
N GLU A 74 -13.78 3.63 44.32
CA GLU A 74 -13.55 3.84 45.76
C GLU A 74 -14.84 4.21 46.50
N MET A 75 -15.70 5.04 45.89
CA MET A 75 -17.01 5.38 46.46
C MET A 75 -17.95 4.18 46.59
N ILE A 76 -17.86 3.21 45.70
CA ILE A 76 -18.74 2.03 45.69
C ILE A 76 -18.18 0.90 46.57
N HIS A 77 -16.87 0.68 46.52
CA HIS A 77 -16.22 -0.49 47.13
C HIS A 77 -15.42 -0.14 48.41
N ALA A 78 -15.34 1.13 48.79
CA ALA A 78 -14.56 1.65 49.93
C ALA A 78 -13.05 1.40 49.84
N HIS A 79 -12.54 1.05 48.66
CA HIS A 79 -11.12 0.92 48.36
C HIS A 79 -10.83 1.24 46.89
N SER A 80 -9.60 1.68 46.59
CA SER A 80 -9.13 1.91 45.23
C SER A 80 -9.10 0.62 44.41
N ASP A 81 -9.19 0.77 43.09
CA ASP A 81 -8.99 -0.33 42.17
C ASP A 81 -7.55 -0.88 42.26
N VAL A 82 -7.39 -2.20 42.13
CA VAL A 82 -6.11 -2.89 42.32
C VAL A 82 -5.09 -2.51 41.23
N ALA A 83 -5.55 -2.27 40.01
CA ALA A 83 -4.68 -1.89 38.89
C ALA A 83 -4.35 -0.39 38.88
N PHE A 84 -5.18 0.46 39.52
CA PHE A 84 -5.03 1.92 39.51
C PHE A 84 -3.63 2.43 39.88
N PRO A 85 -2.94 1.97 40.94
CA PRO A 85 -1.59 2.46 41.26
C PRO A 85 -0.58 2.19 40.14
N ARG A 86 -0.63 1.00 39.54
CA ARG A 86 0.28 0.61 38.44
C ARG A 86 -0.03 1.37 37.16
N LEU A 87 -1.32 1.51 36.84
CA LEU A 87 -1.80 2.29 35.69
C LEU A 87 -1.47 3.78 35.83
N GLY A 88 -1.68 4.36 37.00
CA GLY A 88 -1.36 5.75 37.29
C GLY A 88 0.13 6.02 37.09
N ASN A 89 0.99 5.15 37.62
CA ASN A 89 2.43 5.22 37.39
C ASN A 89 2.78 5.13 35.91
N MET A 90 2.22 4.15 35.18
CA MET A 90 2.45 4.03 33.73
C MET A 90 2.07 5.32 32.99
N ILE A 91 0.87 5.87 33.23
CA ILE A 91 0.41 7.09 32.56
C ILE A 91 1.34 8.27 32.84
N LEU A 92 1.85 8.41 34.06
CA LEU A 92 2.77 9.49 34.43
C LEU A 92 4.15 9.30 33.80
N GLU A 93 4.67 8.07 33.75
CA GLU A 93 5.97 7.77 33.16
C GLU A 93 6.02 8.08 31.65
N TYR A 94 4.93 7.83 30.92
CA TYR A 94 4.83 8.10 29.47
C TYR A 94 4.29 9.50 29.13
N ASP A 95 4.31 10.47 30.06
CA ASP A 95 4.07 11.88 29.71
C ASP A 95 5.11 12.39 28.70
N ASN A 96 6.36 11.91 28.79
CA ASN A 96 7.38 12.06 27.76
C ASN A 96 7.78 10.68 27.21
N PRO A 97 7.05 10.16 26.19
CA PRO A 97 7.17 8.77 25.78
C PRO A 97 8.55 8.43 25.23
N LEU A 98 9.19 9.32 24.45
CA LEU A 98 10.52 9.04 23.89
C LEU A 98 11.60 8.93 24.97
N LYS A 99 11.52 9.78 26.00
CA LYS A 99 12.46 9.71 27.12
C LYS A 99 12.34 8.38 27.85
N LYS A 100 11.12 8.02 28.26
CA LYS A 100 10.85 6.75 28.96
C LYS A 100 11.23 5.53 28.11
N LEU A 101 10.85 5.52 26.82
CA LEU A 101 11.24 4.45 25.90
C LEU A 101 12.76 4.35 25.76
N SER A 102 13.49 5.47 25.69
CA SER A 102 14.97 5.42 25.61
C SER A 102 15.61 4.81 26.86
N GLU A 103 15.03 5.04 28.04
CA GLU A 103 15.50 4.45 29.30
C GLU A 103 15.20 2.95 29.34
N GLU A 104 13.98 2.56 28.97
CA GLU A 104 13.50 1.18 28.95
C GLU A 104 14.24 0.28 27.94
N PHE A 105 14.56 0.83 26.76
CA PHE A 105 15.36 0.12 25.75
C PHE A 105 16.87 0.17 26.01
N GLY A 106 17.33 0.83 27.08
CA GLY A 106 18.73 0.85 27.51
C GLY A 106 19.36 -0.55 27.64
N PRO A 107 18.81 -1.47 28.46
CA PRO A 107 19.30 -2.84 28.59
C PRO A 107 19.27 -3.61 27.27
N HIS A 108 18.25 -3.38 26.43
CA HIS A 108 18.04 -4.06 25.14
C HIS A 108 18.83 -3.46 23.97
N SER A 109 19.71 -2.49 24.23
CA SER A 109 20.36 -1.69 23.20
C SER A 109 21.27 -2.51 22.28
N GLN A 110 21.95 -3.54 22.79
CA GLN A 110 22.84 -4.37 21.97
C GLN A 110 22.07 -5.15 20.91
N THR A 111 21.08 -5.96 21.32
CA THR A 111 20.24 -6.77 20.41
C THR A 111 19.51 -5.89 19.39
N LEU A 112 18.97 -4.76 19.85
CA LEU A 112 18.31 -3.80 18.97
C LEU A 112 19.27 -3.14 17.97
N THR A 113 20.49 -2.81 18.38
CA THR A 113 21.52 -2.25 17.48
C THR A 113 21.89 -3.25 16.40
N THR A 114 22.16 -4.50 16.77
CA THR A 114 22.51 -5.53 15.79
C THR A 114 21.38 -5.76 14.77
N ALA A 115 20.13 -5.83 15.25
CA ALA A 115 18.96 -5.95 14.38
C ALA A 115 18.83 -4.77 13.41
N LEU A 116 19.00 -3.53 13.90
CA LEU A 116 18.91 -2.32 13.08
C LEU A 116 20.05 -2.20 12.06
N LEU A 117 21.29 -2.49 12.46
CA LEU A 117 22.44 -2.47 11.55
C LEU A 117 22.30 -3.49 10.42
N SER A 118 21.66 -4.63 10.67
CA SER A 118 21.39 -5.62 9.62
C SER A 118 20.56 -5.04 8.46
N LEU A 119 19.77 -3.98 8.70
CA LEU A 119 19.02 -3.28 7.66
C LEU A 119 19.93 -2.53 6.68
N ALA A 120 21.18 -2.22 7.02
CA ALA A 120 22.12 -1.53 6.13
C ALA A 120 22.40 -2.31 4.85
N ALA A 121 22.27 -3.64 4.87
CA ALA A 121 22.40 -4.48 3.68
C ALA A 121 21.22 -4.34 2.69
N ILE A 122 20.05 -3.91 3.17
CA ILE A 122 18.79 -3.92 2.41
C ILE A 122 18.28 -2.50 2.13
N TYR A 123 18.21 -1.65 3.15
CA TYR A 123 17.53 -0.36 3.11
C TYR A 123 18.09 0.59 2.03
N PRO A 124 19.41 0.83 1.91
CA PRO A 124 19.95 1.76 0.91
C PRO A 124 19.66 1.31 -0.52
N ARG A 125 19.66 -0.01 -0.77
CA ARG A 125 19.37 -0.61 -2.09
C ARG A 125 17.88 -0.53 -2.45
N ARG A 126 16.99 -0.46 -1.46
CA ARG A 126 15.54 -0.31 -1.66
C ARG A 126 15.11 1.16 -1.73
N ASN A 127 15.84 2.06 -1.08
CA ASN A 127 15.55 3.49 -1.03
C ASN A 127 16.26 4.30 -2.13
N LEU A 128 16.37 3.75 -3.35
CA LEU A 128 17.03 4.42 -4.48
C LEU A 128 16.10 5.44 -5.17
N SER A 129 16.69 6.38 -5.91
CA SER A 129 15.95 7.31 -6.77
C SER A 129 15.38 6.61 -8.00
N ALA A 130 14.35 7.21 -8.62
CA ALA A 130 13.77 6.70 -9.85
C ALA A 130 14.80 6.63 -10.99
N GLU A 131 15.76 7.56 -11.06
CA GLU A 131 16.84 7.52 -12.04
C GLU A 131 17.73 6.28 -11.88
N LYS A 132 18.10 5.95 -10.63
CA LYS A 132 18.84 4.72 -10.33
C LYS A 132 18.01 3.46 -10.61
N TRP A 133 16.69 3.51 -10.42
CA TRP A 133 15.81 2.42 -10.84
C TRP A 133 15.78 2.24 -12.35
N ARG A 134 15.76 3.32 -13.13
CA ARG A 134 15.84 3.30 -14.60
C ARG A 134 17.18 2.75 -15.08
N SER A 135 18.30 3.21 -14.51
CA SER A 135 19.64 2.74 -14.91
C SER A 135 19.85 1.26 -14.55
N ALA A 136 19.29 0.80 -13.44
CA ALA A 136 19.29 -0.61 -13.07
C ALA A 136 18.23 -1.44 -13.81
N GLN A 137 17.42 -0.82 -14.69
CA GLN A 137 16.29 -1.43 -15.39
C GLN A 137 15.38 -2.25 -14.46
N MET A 138 15.12 -1.71 -13.26
CA MET A 138 14.32 -2.43 -12.27
C MET A 138 12.92 -2.72 -12.82
N LEU A 139 12.39 -3.91 -12.52
CA LEU A 139 11.07 -4.37 -12.96
C LEU A 139 10.91 -4.53 -14.48
N SER A 140 11.94 -4.28 -15.31
CA SER A 140 11.83 -4.45 -16.76
C SER A 140 11.76 -5.93 -17.14
N LEU A 141 10.75 -6.29 -17.95
CA LEU A 141 10.58 -7.66 -18.40
C LEU A 141 11.34 -7.98 -19.69
N VAL A 142 11.72 -6.95 -20.45
CA VAL A 142 12.20 -7.04 -21.84
C VAL A 142 13.72 -6.89 -21.93
N SER A 143 14.35 -6.26 -20.94
CA SER A 143 15.75 -5.85 -21.04
C SER A 143 16.77 -6.97 -20.82
N THR A 144 16.39 -8.08 -20.20
CA THR A 144 17.26 -9.26 -19.99
C THR A 144 16.60 -10.52 -20.55
N ARG A 145 16.95 -10.89 -21.80
CA ARG A 145 16.47 -12.11 -22.46
C ARG A 145 17.01 -13.39 -21.79
N ASP A 146 18.17 -13.33 -21.13
CA ASP A 146 18.88 -14.52 -20.62
C ASP A 146 18.70 -14.79 -19.11
N SER A 147 18.03 -13.91 -18.36
CA SER A 147 17.76 -14.10 -16.91
C SER A 147 16.27 -14.14 -16.57
N SER A 148 15.40 -14.35 -17.56
CA SER A 148 13.94 -14.38 -17.38
C SER A 148 13.42 -15.53 -16.50
N SER A 149 14.31 -16.41 -16.02
CA SER A 149 14.01 -17.65 -15.30
C SER A 149 14.55 -17.71 -13.87
N THR A 150 15.27 -16.70 -13.37
CA THR A 150 15.87 -16.75 -12.01
C THR A 150 14.99 -16.06 -10.96
N PRO A 151 14.43 -16.79 -9.98
CA PRO A 151 13.65 -16.19 -8.90
C PRO A 151 14.54 -15.32 -8.00
N ARG A 152 14.22 -14.03 -7.87
CA ARG A 152 14.91 -13.10 -6.96
C ARG A 152 14.27 -13.11 -5.58
N THR A 153 14.86 -13.86 -4.65
CA THR A 153 14.43 -14.05 -3.26
C THR A 153 13.94 -12.81 -2.50
N ARG A 154 12.95 -13.07 -1.63
CA ARG A 154 12.33 -12.19 -0.63
C ARG A 154 13.26 -11.07 -0.17
N THR A 155 12.88 -9.83 -0.50
CA THR A 155 13.34 -8.66 0.23
C THR A 155 12.12 -7.98 0.85
N PRO A 156 12.21 -7.55 2.12
CA PRO A 156 11.07 -7.01 2.85
C PRO A 156 10.42 -5.84 2.10
N SER A 157 9.11 -5.69 2.25
CA SER A 157 8.42 -4.48 1.80
C SER A 157 9.03 -3.27 2.54
N PRO A 158 9.49 -2.22 1.83
CA PRO A 158 10.05 -1.03 2.48
C PRO A 158 9.05 -0.35 3.43
N ALA A 159 7.73 -0.54 3.26
CA ALA A 159 6.69 0.09 4.07
C ALA A 159 6.71 -0.30 5.56
N LYS A 160 7.00 -1.56 5.92
CA LYS A 160 7.09 -2.00 7.33
C LYS A 160 8.41 -1.63 8.00
N MET A 161 9.41 -1.19 7.23
CA MET A 161 10.68 -0.66 7.75
C MET A 161 10.60 0.82 8.14
N ASP A 162 9.50 1.52 7.82
CA ASP A 162 9.36 2.95 8.08
C ASP A 162 9.17 3.28 9.56
N HIS A 163 8.61 2.36 10.35
CA HIS A 163 8.39 2.59 11.78
C HIS A 163 9.65 2.38 12.64
N LEU A 164 10.67 1.70 12.12
CA LEU A 164 12.01 1.63 12.75
C LEU A 164 12.85 2.90 12.56
N ARG A 165 12.37 3.84 11.74
CA ARG A 165 13.03 5.13 11.46
C ARG A 165 12.88 6.14 12.60
N LEU A 166 12.14 5.79 13.65
CA LEU A 166 11.68 6.69 14.71
C LEU A 166 12.57 6.81 15.92
N ARG A 167 13.53 5.89 16.11
CA ARG A 167 14.16 5.78 17.42
C ARG A 167 15.57 6.37 17.41
N PRO A 168 15.75 7.60 17.91
CA PRO A 168 17.07 8.05 18.33
C PRO A 168 17.39 7.35 19.66
N LEU A 169 17.83 6.08 19.64
CA LEU A 169 18.54 5.58 20.83
C LEU A 169 19.92 6.24 20.81
N PRO A 170 20.32 6.98 21.86
CA PRO A 170 21.61 7.65 21.91
C PRO A 170 22.81 6.73 21.57
N PRO A 171 22.85 5.45 22.02
CA PRO A 171 23.90 4.51 21.62
C PRO A 171 23.96 4.23 20.10
N LEU A 172 22.81 4.19 19.42
CA LEU A 172 22.73 3.95 17.97
C LEU A 172 23.33 5.11 17.17
N THR A 173 23.14 6.34 17.65
CA THR A 173 23.58 7.55 16.93
C THR A 173 25.07 7.84 17.04
N CYS A 174 25.82 7.01 17.77
CA CYS A 174 27.27 7.10 17.90
C CYS A 174 28.04 6.21 16.90
N GLN A 175 27.39 5.22 16.28
CA GLN A 175 28.01 4.38 15.24
C GLN A 175 27.84 5.01 13.85
N GLN A 176 28.90 5.00 13.04
CA GLN A 176 28.89 5.63 11.70
C GLN A 176 27.85 5.00 10.75
N ASP A 177 27.80 3.67 10.67
CA ASP A 177 26.87 2.96 9.78
C ASP A 177 25.40 3.19 10.15
N ALA A 178 25.10 3.21 11.45
CA ALA A 178 23.77 3.54 11.96
C ALA A 178 23.39 5.01 11.68
N THR A 179 24.36 5.93 11.77
CA THR A 179 24.14 7.36 11.48
C THR A 179 23.79 7.59 10.01
N GLU A 180 24.48 6.92 9.08
CA GLU A 180 24.19 7.04 7.65
C GLU A 180 22.81 6.45 7.30
N LEU A 181 22.46 5.30 7.88
CA LEU A 181 21.13 4.70 7.70
C LEU A 181 20.01 5.62 8.22
N TRP A 182 20.25 6.23 9.38
CA TRP A 182 19.32 7.18 10.00
C TRP A 182 19.18 8.47 9.21
N LYS A 183 20.29 9.03 8.70
CA LYS A 183 20.29 10.16 7.77
C LYS A 183 19.47 9.86 6.52
N GLN A 184 19.67 8.71 5.89
CA GLN A 184 18.87 8.31 4.71
C GLN A 184 17.38 8.19 5.05
N ALA A 185 17.04 7.67 6.23
CA ALA A 185 15.67 7.59 6.69
C ALA A 185 15.02 8.97 6.91
N LEU A 186 15.70 9.88 7.62
CA LEU A 186 15.22 11.21 7.97
C LEU A 186 15.18 12.18 6.79
N THR A 187 16.00 11.97 5.77
CA THR A 187 15.97 12.79 4.54
C THR A 187 14.91 12.32 3.54
N SER A 188 14.41 11.09 3.69
CA SER A 188 13.43 10.51 2.75
C SER A 188 11.97 10.78 3.12
N ASN A 189 11.68 10.98 4.40
CA ASN A 189 10.33 11.21 4.93
C ASN A 189 10.40 12.27 6.05
N TRP A 190 9.36 13.10 6.20
CA TRP A 190 9.20 14.03 7.32
C TRP A 190 7.99 13.73 8.21
N VAL A 191 7.13 12.82 7.75
CA VAL A 191 5.94 12.33 8.46
C VAL A 191 5.87 10.81 8.36
N ILE A 192 5.35 10.20 9.41
CA ILE A 192 5.17 8.76 9.59
C ILE A 192 3.79 8.52 10.19
N SER A 193 3.16 7.40 9.81
CA SER A 193 1.95 6.93 10.48
C SER A 193 2.35 6.23 11.78
N LEU A 194 1.70 6.56 12.89
CA LEU A 194 1.73 5.75 14.11
C LEU A 194 0.76 4.59 13.97
N PHE A 195 -0.49 4.93 13.67
CA PHE A 195 -1.57 4.00 13.42
C PHE A 195 -2.59 4.70 12.52
N ARG A 196 -2.88 4.12 11.35
CA ARG A 196 -3.87 4.64 10.40
C ARG A 196 -3.62 6.11 10.00
N ASP A 197 -4.53 7.01 10.34
CA ASP A 197 -4.49 8.45 10.11
C ASP A 197 -3.78 9.26 11.20
N GLU A 198 -3.43 8.63 12.32
CA GLU A 198 -2.58 9.23 13.35
C GLU A 198 -1.12 9.27 12.88
N VAL A 199 -0.53 10.47 12.88
CA VAL A 199 0.81 10.70 12.35
C VAL A 199 1.71 11.51 13.28
N VAL A 200 3.01 11.26 13.19
CA VAL A 200 4.06 12.03 13.88
C VAL A 200 4.92 12.76 12.86
N TYR A 201 5.21 14.02 13.15
CA TYR A 201 6.28 14.76 12.48
C TYR A 201 7.62 14.33 13.09
N ILE A 202 8.44 13.67 12.28
CA ILE A 202 9.61 12.93 12.77
C ILE A 202 10.63 13.90 13.39
N HIS A 203 11.01 14.94 12.64
CA HIS A 203 12.11 15.82 13.02
C HIS A 203 11.83 16.64 14.29
N PRO A 204 10.67 17.31 14.47
CA PRO A 204 10.38 18.02 15.71
C PRO A 204 10.38 17.10 16.94
N HIS A 205 9.85 15.89 16.80
CA HIS A 205 9.77 14.92 17.89
C HIS A 205 11.17 14.47 18.34
N ILE A 206 12.06 14.20 17.37
CA ILE A 206 13.47 13.83 17.63
C ILE A 206 14.27 15.03 18.18
N GLN A 207 14.05 16.24 17.68
CA GLN A 207 14.73 17.45 18.16
C GLN A 207 14.43 17.68 19.65
N SER A 208 13.16 17.65 20.03
CA SER A 208 12.73 17.81 21.43
C SER A 208 13.37 16.76 22.36
N PHE A 209 13.49 15.52 21.89
CA PHE A 209 14.18 14.47 22.62
C PHE A 209 15.67 14.80 22.85
N PHE A 210 16.43 15.16 21.80
CA PHE A 210 17.85 15.50 21.97
C PHE A 210 18.09 16.79 22.76
N GLU A 211 17.19 17.77 22.68
CA GLU A 211 17.24 18.98 23.49
C GLU A 211 17.10 18.67 24.98
N SER A 212 16.37 17.61 25.35
CA SER A 212 16.24 17.15 26.73
C SER A 212 17.52 16.51 27.30
N ILE A 213 18.49 16.16 26.45
CA ILE A 213 19.73 15.49 26.86
C ILE A 213 20.92 16.45 26.73
N LYS A 214 21.57 16.75 27.86
CA LYS A 214 22.77 17.61 27.89
C LYS A 214 23.89 17.03 27.00
N GLY A 215 24.49 17.86 26.16
CA GLY A 215 25.61 17.48 25.28
C GLY A 215 25.23 17.11 23.84
N TYR A 216 23.93 16.99 23.52
CA TYR A 216 23.46 16.56 22.18
C TYR A 216 23.09 17.71 21.23
N GLY A 217 23.47 18.96 21.53
CA GLY A 217 23.15 20.13 20.70
C GLY A 217 23.62 20.02 19.23
N LYS A 218 24.74 19.33 18.97
CA LYS A 218 25.18 19.05 17.58
C LYS A 218 24.18 18.15 16.83
N LYS A 219 23.62 17.12 17.50
CA LYS A 219 22.62 16.23 16.91
C LYS A 219 21.31 16.95 16.60
N VAL A 220 20.91 17.92 17.43
CA VAL A 220 19.75 18.77 17.14
C VAL A 220 19.94 19.52 15.82
N ASN A 221 21.13 20.08 15.58
CA ASN A 221 21.44 20.76 14.32
C ASN A 221 21.49 19.81 13.13
N GLU A 222 22.09 18.62 13.26
CA GLU A 222 22.06 17.58 12.21
C GLU A 222 20.62 17.21 11.81
N VAL A 223 19.72 17.04 12.79
CA VAL A 223 18.31 16.71 12.53
C VAL A 223 17.58 17.86 11.83
N LYS A 224 17.91 19.13 12.15
CA LYS A 224 17.38 20.30 11.43
C LYS A 224 17.84 20.32 9.97
N ASP A 225 19.10 19.98 9.70
CA ASP A 225 19.61 19.88 8.33
C ASP A 225 18.90 18.76 7.56
N TYR A 226 18.67 17.60 8.20
CA TYR A 226 17.91 16.50 7.59
C TYR A 226 16.45 16.86 7.34
N GLN A 227 15.83 17.64 8.22
CA GLN A 227 14.48 18.17 8.03
C GLN A 227 14.41 19.05 6.79
N ASN A 228 15.35 19.99 6.64
CA ASN A 228 15.41 20.87 5.47
C ASN A 228 15.61 20.08 4.18
N ALA A 229 16.50 19.09 4.19
CA ALA A 229 16.72 18.21 3.04
C ALA A 229 15.48 17.39 2.68
N ALA A 230 14.74 16.88 3.68
CA ALA A 230 13.49 16.14 3.46
C ALA A 230 12.41 17.04 2.85
N LEU A 231 12.20 18.23 3.41
CA LEU A 231 11.19 19.18 2.94
C LEU A 231 11.46 19.65 1.50
N GLN A 232 12.72 19.72 1.08
CA GLN A 232 13.08 20.13 -0.29
C GLN A 232 13.01 18.98 -1.30
N ASN A 233 13.45 17.77 -0.94
CA ASN A 233 13.73 16.73 -1.93
C ASN A 233 12.78 15.54 -1.90
N ALA A 234 12.15 15.22 -0.77
CA ALA A 234 11.41 13.97 -0.64
C ALA A 234 10.12 13.95 -1.47
N SER A 235 9.41 15.08 -1.62
CA SER A 235 8.22 15.17 -2.48
C SER A 235 8.55 14.84 -3.94
N VAL A 236 9.61 15.46 -4.49
CA VAL A 236 10.11 15.24 -5.85
C VAL A 236 10.59 13.80 -6.03
N LEU A 237 11.34 13.27 -5.06
CA LEU A 237 11.81 11.88 -5.07
C LEU A 237 10.64 10.90 -5.19
N HIS A 238 9.62 11.03 -4.35
CA HIS A 238 8.46 10.14 -4.36
C HIS A 238 7.59 10.34 -5.60
N ARG A 239 7.46 11.57 -6.12
CA ARG A 239 6.77 11.85 -7.39
C ARG A 239 7.42 11.13 -8.57
N GLU A 240 8.74 11.21 -8.70
CA GLU A 240 9.47 10.53 -9.77
C GLU A 240 9.41 9.00 -9.62
N ARG A 241 9.39 8.48 -8.39
CA ARG A 241 9.16 7.06 -8.13
C ARG A 241 7.79 6.61 -8.63
N ARG A 242 6.72 7.35 -8.32
CA ARG A 242 5.36 7.04 -8.80
C ARG A 242 5.26 7.05 -10.33
N LYS A 243 5.92 8.01 -11.00
CA LYS A 243 6.02 8.02 -12.47
C LYS A 243 6.70 6.77 -13.02
N PHE A 244 7.85 6.39 -12.44
CA PHE A 244 8.57 5.18 -12.83
C PHE A 244 7.70 3.92 -12.65
N LEU A 245 7.05 3.81 -11.49
CA LEU A 245 6.22 2.64 -11.15
C LEU A 245 5.03 2.48 -12.09
N ARG A 246 4.38 3.58 -12.50
CA ARG A 246 3.31 3.53 -13.51
C ARG A 246 3.80 2.92 -14.82
N SER A 247 4.93 3.40 -15.35
CA SER A 247 5.53 2.83 -16.57
C SER A 247 5.92 1.37 -16.37
N ALA A 248 6.54 1.03 -15.24
CA ALA A 248 6.98 -0.33 -14.96
C ALA A 248 5.81 -1.32 -14.81
N LEU A 249 4.73 -0.93 -14.12
CA LEU A 249 3.56 -1.78 -13.90
C LEU A 249 2.76 -2.00 -15.18
N ARG A 250 2.68 -1.01 -16.08
CA ARG A 250 2.07 -1.19 -17.42
C ARG A 250 2.74 -2.29 -18.24
N GLU A 251 4.04 -2.55 -18.03
CA GLU A 251 4.82 -3.55 -18.77
C GLU A 251 4.69 -4.98 -18.21
N ILE A 252 3.90 -5.22 -17.15
CA ILE A 252 3.75 -6.53 -16.52
C ILE A 252 2.49 -7.30 -17.00
N PRO A 253 2.42 -7.82 -18.25
CA PRO A 253 1.49 -8.90 -18.56
C PRO A 253 2.23 -10.17 -19.03
N GLY A 254 2.17 -11.25 -18.23
CA GLY A 254 2.27 -12.62 -18.76
C GLY A 254 3.27 -13.61 -18.13
N LEU A 255 4.21 -13.18 -17.27
CA LEU A 255 5.22 -14.08 -16.68
C LEU A 255 5.06 -14.26 -15.15
N LEU A 256 3.86 -14.60 -14.70
CA LEU A 256 3.48 -14.60 -13.28
C LEU A 256 4.24 -15.63 -12.43
N GLY A 257 4.74 -16.73 -12.99
CA GLY A 257 5.54 -17.72 -12.25
C GLY A 257 6.90 -17.15 -11.82
N PRO A 258 7.88 -16.99 -12.74
CA PRO A 258 9.23 -16.53 -12.38
C PRO A 258 9.29 -15.10 -11.85
N LYS A 259 8.26 -14.28 -12.12
CA LYS A 259 8.25 -12.83 -11.87
C LYS A 259 7.21 -12.36 -10.84
N ALA A 260 6.58 -13.27 -10.10
CA ALA A 260 5.65 -12.94 -9.00
C ALA A 260 6.22 -11.90 -8.02
N LEU A 261 7.52 -11.98 -7.75
CA LEU A 261 8.27 -11.05 -6.91
C LEU A 261 8.20 -9.60 -7.37
N PHE A 262 8.19 -9.34 -8.68
CA PHE A 262 8.15 -7.97 -9.21
C PHE A 262 6.79 -7.30 -8.95
N ILE A 263 5.70 -8.07 -8.98
CA ILE A 263 4.35 -7.60 -8.67
C ILE A 263 4.26 -7.16 -7.20
N PHE A 264 4.77 -8.00 -6.31
CA PHE A 264 4.79 -7.70 -4.88
C PHE A 264 5.75 -6.55 -4.51
N MET A 265 6.86 -6.40 -5.22
CA MET A 265 7.80 -5.29 -5.00
C MET A 265 7.28 -3.95 -5.52
N ALA A 266 6.59 -3.94 -6.67
CA ALA A 266 5.99 -2.73 -7.23
C ALA A 266 4.78 -2.24 -6.42
N SER A 267 4.09 -3.16 -5.72
CA SER A 267 2.94 -2.82 -4.87
C SER A 267 3.32 -2.19 -3.52
N ALA A 268 4.55 -2.43 -3.05
CA ALA A 268 5.02 -2.00 -1.72
C ALA A 268 5.44 -0.52 -1.63
N SER A 269 5.37 0.25 -2.72
CA SER A 269 5.74 1.67 -2.77
C SER A 269 4.54 2.56 -2.44
N ARG A 270 4.17 2.59 -1.15
CA ARG A 270 3.16 3.53 -0.65
C ARG A 270 3.75 4.95 -0.60
N GLY A 271 3.06 5.89 -1.24
CA GLY A 271 3.40 7.31 -1.21
C GLY A 271 3.15 7.92 0.17
N THR A 272 4.00 8.85 0.56
CA THR A 272 3.85 9.68 1.76
C THR A 272 2.74 10.71 1.60
N ARG A 273 2.09 11.04 2.73
CA ARG A 273 0.97 11.99 2.86
C ARG A 273 1.32 13.41 2.41
N GLN A 274 0.26 14.15 2.09
CA GLN A 274 0.27 15.60 2.05
C GLN A 274 0.07 16.19 3.46
N THR A 275 0.91 17.14 3.84
CA THR A 275 0.72 17.99 5.02
C THR A 275 0.73 19.45 4.60
N LYS A 276 0.04 20.31 5.34
CA LYS A 276 0.01 21.78 5.14
C LYS A 276 1.43 22.35 5.27
N TYR A 277 2.15 22.43 4.17
CA TYR A 277 3.41 23.16 4.01
C TYR A 277 3.41 23.84 2.63
N ARG A 278 4.29 24.82 2.44
CA ARG A 278 4.39 25.73 1.27
C ARG A 278 4.41 25.10 -0.14
N PHE A 279 4.39 23.78 -0.28
CA PHE A 279 4.56 23.03 -1.54
C PHE A 279 3.34 22.14 -1.87
N GLN A 280 2.14 22.69 -1.76
CA GLN A 280 0.88 21.93 -1.87
C GLN A 280 0.65 21.34 -3.27
N GLU A 281 1.10 22.03 -4.32
CA GLU A 281 0.97 21.55 -5.71
C GLU A 281 1.87 20.34 -6.02
N ASP A 282 3.07 20.27 -5.43
CA ASP A 282 4.03 19.19 -5.69
C ASP A 282 3.56 17.83 -5.15
N LEU A 283 2.61 17.85 -4.23
CA LEU A 283 2.08 16.67 -3.58
C LEU A 283 0.86 16.09 -4.31
N ILE A 284 0.24 16.84 -5.22
CA ILE A 284 -0.93 16.40 -6.00
C ILE A 284 -0.44 15.54 -7.18
N ASP A 285 -0.96 14.32 -7.28
CA ASP A 285 -0.68 13.41 -8.39
C ASP A 285 -1.96 13.10 -9.16
N ARG A 286 -2.19 13.85 -10.24
CA ARG A 286 -3.35 13.66 -11.13
C ARG A 286 -3.39 12.28 -11.79
N TYR A 287 -2.28 11.56 -11.79
CA TYR A 287 -2.18 10.23 -12.37
C TYR A 287 -2.08 9.12 -11.31
N LEU A 288 -2.36 9.44 -10.05
CA LEU A 288 -2.52 8.41 -9.03
C LEU A 288 -3.58 7.36 -9.40
N PRO A 289 -4.74 7.71 -10.00
CA PRO A 289 -5.75 6.71 -10.38
C PRO A 289 -5.19 5.59 -11.26
N GLU A 290 -4.36 5.93 -12.24
CA GLU A 290 -3.67 4.95 -13.08
C GLU A 290 -2.80 3.99 -12.28
N LEU A 291 -2.01 4.51 -11.31
CA LEU A 291 -1.18 3.65 -10.47
C LEU A 291 -2.02 2.68 -9.63
N LEU A 292 -3.11 3.18 -9.03
CA LEU A 292 -4.04 2.38 -8.24
C LEU A 292 -4.71 1.29 -9.07
N PHE A 293 -5.15 1.64 -10.29
CA PHE A 293 -5.73 0.67 -11.23
C PHE A 293 -4.74 -0.42 -11.61
N LEU A 294 -3.49 -0.07 -11.94
CA LEU A 294 -2.46 -1.06 -12.29
C LEU A 294 -2.12 -2.00 -11.13
N MET A 295 -2.19 -1.51 -9.89
CA MET A 295 -2.06 -2.35 -8.69
C MET A 295 -3.22 -3.35 -8.58
N GLU A 296 -4.47 -2.91 -8.80
CA GLU A 296 -5.64 -3.81 -8.83
C GLU A 296 -5.58 -4.81 -9.99
N GLU A 297 -5.11 -4.38 -11.16
CA GLU A 297 -4.91 -5.28 -12.31
C GLU A 297 -3.89 -6.38 -11.98
N CYS A 298 -2.77 -6.01 -11.33
CA CYS A 298 -1.80 -6.99 -10.85
C CYS A 298 -2.41 -7.98 -9.83
N ARG A 299 -3.23 -7.49 -8.89
CA ARG A 299 -3.93 -8.35 -7.93
C ARG A 299 -4.90 -9.30 -8.63
N ALA A 300 -5.67 -8.80 -9.59
CA ALA A 300 -6.59 -9.60 -10.39
C ALA A 300 -5.86 -10.67 -11.22
N LEU A 301 -4.69 -10.35 -11.79
CA LEU A 301 -3.86 -11.30 -12.51
C LEU A 301 -3.34 -12.42 -11.60
N VAL A 302 -2.85 -12.10 -10.39
CA VAL A 302 -2.39 -13.11 -9.42
C VAL A 302 -3.54 -14.03 -9.01
N ARG A 303 -4.75 -13.49 -8.77
CA ARG A 303 -5.94 -14.30 -8.47
C ARG A 303 -6.36 -15.20 -9.63
N LYS A 304 -6.47 -14.62 -10.82
CA LYS A 304 -6.92 -15.32 -12.03
C LYS A 304 -5.97 -16.45 -12.43
N TYR A 305 -4.67 -16.24 -12.29
CA TYR A 305 -3.64 -17.20 -12.67
C TYR A 305 -2.93 -17.85 -11.48
N GLY A 306 -3.57 -17.86 -10.30
CA GLY A 306 -2.99 -18.42 -9.07
C GLY A 306 -2.51 -19.87 -9.28
N GLN A 307 -3.31 -20.70 -9.94
CA GLN A 307 -2.94 -22.09 -10.26
C GLN A 307 -1.66 -22.22 -11.11
N VAL A 308 -1.37 -21.25 -11.99
CA VAL A 308 -0.14 -21.25 -12.79
C VAL A 308 1.07 -20.97 -11.90
N ILE A 309 0.93 -20.02 -10.96
CA ILE A 309 1.96 -19.70 -9.96
C ILE A 309 2.20 -20.91 -9.05
N GLN A 310 1.13 -21.49 -8.50
CA GLN A 310 1.17 -22.67 -7.64
C GLN A 310 1.87 -23.84 -8.32
N ARG A 311 1.48 -24.17 -9.56
CA ARG A 311 2.07 -25.26 -10.33
C ARG A 311 3.58 -25.07 -10.53
N TYR A 312 3.99 -23.85 -10.86
CA TYR A 312 5.42 -23.53 -11.06
C TYR A 312 6.21 -23.74 -9.77
N TYR A 313 5.73 -23.19 -8.64
CA TYR A 313 6.46 -23.27 -7.37
C TYR A 313 6.39 -24.64 -6.71
N VAL A 314 5.35 -25.44 -6.95
CA VAL A 314 5.31 -26.86 -6.56
C VAL A 314 6.43 -27.63 -7.27
N GLN A 315 6.61 -27.44 -8.57
CA GLN A 315 7.70 -28.08 -9.32
C GLN A 315 9.08 -27.57 -8.88
N TYR A 316 9.18 -26.29 -8.51
CA TYR A 316 10.41 -25.70 -8.00
C TYR A 316 10.79 -26.31 -6.64
N LEU A 317 9.82 -26.41 -5.73
CA LEU A 317 9.98 -26.95 -4.38
C LEU A 317 10.42 -28.42 -4.42
N SER A 318 9.70 -29.28 -5.15
CA SER A 318 10.01 -30.71 -5.20
C SER A 318 11.21 -31.05 -6.09
N GLY A 319 11.43 -30.29 -7.16
CA GLY A 319 12.48 -30.56 -8.13
C GLY A 319 13.85 -29.97 -7.79
N TYR A 320 13.89 -28.72 -7.31
CA TYR A 320 15.14 -28.00 -7.05
C TYR A 320 15.40 -27.80 -5.55
N ASP A 321 14.45 -27.19 -4.83
CA ASP A 321 14.69 -26.80 -3.43
C ASP A 321 14.90 -28.01 -2.53
N ALA A 322 14.12 -29.09 -2.71
CA ALA A 322 14.30 -30.34 -1.99
C ALA A 322 15.70 -30.93 -2.18
N VAL A 323 16.17 -30.98 -3.44
CA VAL A 323 17.49 -31.52 -3.78
C VAL A 323 18.61 -30.65 -3.21
N ALA A 324 18.47 -29.32 -3.30
CA ALA A 324 19.43 -28.37 -2.78
C ALA A 324 19.50 -28.38 -1.24
N LEU A 325 18.34 -28.50 -0.57
CA LEU A 325 18.24 -28.60 0.87
C LEU A 325 18.88 -29.90 1.37
N ASN A 326 18.55 -31.04 0.76
CA ASN A 326 19.12 -32.34 1.14
C ASN A 326 20.66 -32.35 1.00
N LYS A 327 21.20 -31.82 -0.11
CA LYS A 327 22.66 -31.68 -0.31
C LYS A 327 23.29 -30.79 0.76
N SER A 328 22.66 -29.67 1.07
CA SER A 328 23.14 -28.75 2.09
C SER A 328 23.08 -29.36 3.49
N MET A 329 22.04 -30.14 3.81
CA MET A 329 21.93 -30.88 5.08
C MET A 329 23.06 -31.91 5.24
N GLN A 330 23.38 -32.66 4.19
CA GLN A 330 24.47 -33.65 4.22
C GLN A 330 25.86 -33.03 4.45
N SER A 331 26.03 -31.74 4.15
CA SER A 331 27.29 -31.01 4.36
C SER A 331 27.47 -30.51 5.80
N LEU A 332 26.44 -30.60 6.65
CA LEU A 332 26.49 -30.12 8.03
C LEU A 332 27.05 -31.22 8.95
N THR A 333 28.23 -31.00 9.53
CA THR A 333 28.93 -32.01 10.35
C THR A 333 28.52 -32.03 11.82
N HIS A 334 27.74 -31.05 12.30
CA HIS A 334 27.31 -30.96 13.70
C HIS A 334 25.94 -30.27 13.84
N ILE A 335 24.85 -31.02 13.66
CA ILE A 335 23.47 -30.54 13.87
C ILE A 335 22.85 -31.26 15.08
N SER A 336 21.98 -30.56 15.82
CA SER A 336 21.20 -31.17 16.90
C SER A 336 20.24 -32.22 16.33
N GLU A 337 19.88 -33.23 17.11
CA GLU A 337 18.88 -34.23 16.71
C GLU A 337 17.53 -33.58 16.40
N GLU A 338 17.09 -32.62 17.22
CA GLU A 338 15.86 -31.86 17.02
C GLU A 338 15.88 -31.05 15.70
N ASP A 339 16.96 -30.32 15.45
CA ASP A 339 17.16 -29.54 14.22
C ASP A 339 17.20 -30.47 12.98
N SER A 340 17.81 -31.65 13.12
CA SER A 340 17.85 -32.66 12.05
C SER A 340 16.47 -33.21 11.73
N ILE A 341 15.64 -33.48 12.75
CA ILE A 341 14.26 -33.95 12.57
C ILE A 341 13.44 -32.90 11.82
N ILE A 342 13.55 -31.63 12.22
CA ILE A 342 12.82 -30.53 11.58
C ILE A 342 13.25 -30.37 10.12
N LEU A 343 14.55 -30.31 9.84
CA LEU A 343 15.03 -30.13 8.46
C LEU A 343 14.67 -31.33 7.57
N SER A 344 14.76 -32.55 8.08
CA SER A 344 14.33 -33.75 7.36
C SER A 344 12.82 -33.74 7.08
N SER A 345 12.01 -33.30 8.05
CA SER A 345 10.57 -33.13 7.88
C SER A 345 10.24 -32.10 6.80
N ILE A 346 10.90 -30.94 6.81
CA ILE A 346 10.75 -29.91 5.77
C ILE A 346 11.11 -30.49 4.41
N CYS A 347 12.27 -31.14 4.29
CA CYS A 347 12.78 -31.74 3.05
C CYS A 347 11.80 -32.79 2.49
N GLN A 348 11.29 -33.69 3.34
CA GLN A 348 10.32 -34.69 2.96
C GLN A 348 9.01 -34.04 2.47
N THR A 349 8.50 -33.06 3.22
CA THR A 349 7.25 -32.35 2.88
C THR A 349 7.34 -31.68 1.51
N ILE A 350 8.45 -31.02 1.19
CA ILE A 350 8.63 -30.36 -0.12
C ILE A 350 8.92 -31.37 -1.24
N SER A 351 9.55 -32.52 -0.96
CA SER A 351 9.76 -33.61 -1.92
C SER A 351 8.45 -34.29 -2.34
N ASP A 352 7.51 -34.44 -1.41
CA ASP A 352 6.23 -35.13 -1.65
C ASP A 352 5.20 -34.28 -2.41
N LEU A 353 5.55 -33.02 -2.74
CA LEU A 353 4.69 -32.14 -3.50
C LEU A 353 4.57 -32.57 -4.96
N THR A 354 3.32 -32.70 -5.43
CA THR A 354 3.01 -33.08 -6.81
C THR A 354 2.08 -32.08 -7.49
N VAL A 355 2.22 -31.97 -8.81
CA VAL A 355 1.38 -31.08 -9.62
C VAL A 355 -0.11 -31.48 -9.57
N GLU A 356 -0.41 -32.75 -9.27
CA GLU A 356 -1.78 -33.23 -9.14
C GLU A 356 -2.51 -32.59 -7.96
N GLN A 357 -1.82 -32.32 -6.84
CA GLN A 357 -2.40 -31.69 -5.66
C GLN A 357 -2.88 -30.25 -5.95
N VAL A 358 -2.22 -29.54 -6.87
CA VAL A 358 -2.64 -28.21 -7.34
C VAL A 358 -3.93 -28.31 -8.17
N ARG A 359 -4.10 -29.41 -8.94
CA ARG A 359 -5.29 -29.63 -9.77
C ARG A 359 -6.53 -29.96 -8.93
N THR A 360 -6.35 -30.60 -7.78
CA THR A 360 -7.42 -31.00 -6.84
C THR A 360 -7.72 -29.95 -5.76
N GLN A 361 -7.02 -28.81 -5.73
CA GLN A 361 -7.13 -27.75 -4.71
C GLN A 361 -6.90 -28.23 -3.26
N THR A 362 -6.28 -29.40 -3.07
CA THR A 362 -6.05 -30.01 -1.75
C THR A 362 -4.83 -29.44 -1.02
N THR A 363 -4.04 -28.56 -1.65
CA THR A 363 -2.81 -27.99 -1.08
C THR A 363 -3.03 -26.90 -0.03
N SER A 364 -4.27 -26.45 0.19
CA SER A 364 -4.57 -25.20 0.95
C SER A 364 -4.28 -25.26 2.46
N SER A 365 -3.89 -26.40 3.02
CA SER A 365 -3.76 -26.57 4.48
C SER A 365 -2.44 -27.18 4.97
N THR A 366 -1.50 -27.50 4.08
CA THR A 366 -0.33 -28.32 4.46
C THR A 366 0.82 -27.51 5.08
N PHE A 367 1.07 -26.26 4.68
CA PHE A 367 2.25 -25.50 5.14
C PHE A 367 2.00 -24.49 6.27
N GLY A 368 0.76 -24.32 6.72
CA GLY A 368 0.42 -23.46 7.87
C GLY A 368 1.14 -23.85 9.18
N GLY A 369 1.63 -25.09 9.27
CA GLY A 369 2.46 -25.56 10.38
C GLY A 369 3.92 -25.11 10.33
N SER A 370 4.50 -24.88 9.14
CA SER A 370 5.92 -24.49 9.01
C SER A 370 6.19 -23.04 9.39
N ASP A 371 5.19 -22.15 9.31
CA ASP A 371 5.30 -20.75 9.76
C ASP A 371 5.35 -20.64 11.30
N SER A 372 4.93 -21.68 12.03
CA SER A 372 4.87 -21.68 13.50
C SER A 372 6.12 -22.26 14.20
N THR A 373 7.00 -22.96 13.48
CA THR A 373 8.27 -23.46 14.02
C THR A 373 9.36 -22.40 13.98
N GLY A 374 9.12 -21.28 14.67
CA GLY A 374 10.08 -20.22 14.96
C GLY A 374 11.12 -20.62 16.00
N HIS A 375 11.79 -21.75 15.79
CA HIS A 375 12.95 -22.09 16.61
C HIS A 375 14.05 -21.07 16.31
N GLY A 376 14.72 -20.58 17.35
CA GLY A 376 15.86 -19.67 17.24
C GLY A 376 17.02 -20.34 16.53
N TYR A 377 16.92 -20.47 15.21
CA TYR A 377 17.89 -21.17 14.39
C TYR A 377 19.25 -20.49 14.52
N ARG A 378 20.21 -21.24 15.07
CA ARG A 378 21.60 -20.81 15.23
C ARG A 378 22.19 -20.36 13.88
N ALA A 379 23.17 -19.46 13.95
CA ALA A 379 23.87 -18.85 12.81
C ALA A 379 24.52 -19.85 11.80
N THR A 380 24.52 -21.14 12.11
CA THR A 380 25.04 -22.26 11.31
C THR A 380 24.18 -22.62 10.10
N LEU A 381 22.92 -22.18 10.01
CA LEU A 381 21.98 -22.58 8.95
C LEU A 381 21.89 -21.60 7.75
N ARG A 382 22.73 -20.56 7.70
CA ARG A 382 22.81 -19.61 6.55
C ARG A 382 22.90 -20.27 5.16
N PRO A 383 23.61 -21.40 4.96
CA PRO A 383 23.77 -22.02 3.65
C PRO A 383 22.51 -22.70 3.10
N LEU A 384 21.50 -22.96 3.93
CA LEU A 384 20.38 -23.86 3.57
C LEU A 384 19.31 -23.22 2.69
N GLY A 385 19.36 -21.91 2.43
CA GLY A 385 18.40 -21.24 1.56
C GLY A 385 16.95 -21.23 2.07
N LEU A 386 16.72 -21.50 3.37
CA LEU A 386 15.38 -21.67 3.96
C LEU A 386 14.44 -20.48 3.71
N ASN A 387 14.95 -19.25 3.76
CA ASN A 387 14.15 -18.04 3.44
C ASN A 387 13.56 -18.07 2.02
N THR A 388 14.27 -18.69 1.07
CA THR A 388 13.80 -18.89 -0.31
C THR A 388 12.69 -19.92 -0.36
N ILE A 389 12.86 -21.03 0.36
CA ILE A 389 11.88 -22.12 0.45
C ILE A 389 10.59 -21.63 1.11
N THR A 390 10.68 -20.87 2.21
CA THR A 390 9.52 -20.21 2.85
C THR A 390 8.82 -19.24 1.89
N PHE A 391 9.56 -18.55 1.02
CA PHE A 391 8.94 -17.71 0.02
C PHE A 391 8.20 -18.52 -1.07
N HIS A 392 8.80 -19.61 -1.54
CA HIS A 392 8.19 -20.49 -2.55
C HIS A 392 6.94 -21.19 -2.02
N THR A 393 6.94 -21.64 -0.76
CA THR A 393 5.75 -22.23 -0.12
C THR A 393 4.60 -21.23 -0.05
N ARG A 394 4.86 -19.97 0.34
CA ARG A 394 3.83 -18.90 0.33
C ARG A 394 3.23 -18.62 -1.06
N LEU A 395 3.96 -18.89 -2.15
CA LEU A 395 3.42 -18.79 -3.51
C LEU A 395 2.53 -19.97 -3.91
N VAL A 396 2.52 -21.03 -3.10
CA VAL A 396 1.63 -22.18 -3.26
C VAL A 396 0.33 -21.99 -2.49
N ASP A 397 0.38 -21.65 -1.19
CA ASP A 397 -0.83 -21.58 -0.34
C ASP A 397 -1.15 -20.19 0.23
N GLY A 398 -0.15 -19.30 0.37
CA GLY A 398 -0.28 -17.95 0.93
C GLY A 398 -0.48 -16.80 -0.07
N LEU A 399 -1.00 -17.05 -1.28
CA LEU A 399 -1.12 -16.01 -2.32
C LEU A 399 -1.99 -14.81 -1.89
N GLU A 400 -3.15 -15.06 -1.26
CA GLU A 400 -4.02 -13.97 -0.78
C GLU A 400 -3.40 -13.18 0.37
N ASP A 401 -2.69 -13.85 1.28
CA ASP A 401 -1.98 -13.19 2.39
C ASP A 401 -0.86 -12.32 1.87
N MET A 402 -0.09 -12.79 0.87
CA MET A 402 0.94 -11.98 0.22
C MET A 402 0.36 -10.78 -0.52
N LEU A 403 -0.76 -10.95 -1.23
CA LEU A 403 -1.46 -9.84 -1.87
C LEU A 403 -1.88 -8.81 -0.82
N THR A 404 -2.36 -9.25 0.34
CA THR A 404 -2.74 -8.37 1.45
C THR A 404 -1.53 -7.67 2.05
N GLU A 405 -0.44 -8.38 2.33
CA GLU A 405 0.76 -7.80 2.94
C GLU A 405 1.41 -6.71 2.07
N THR A 406 1.33 -6.85 0.75
CA THR A 406 2.14 -6.05 -0.19
C THR A 406 1.36 -4.98 -0.93
N SER A 407 0.04 -5.15 -1.08
CA SER A 407 -0.80 -4.32 -1.95
C SER A 407 -2.14 -3.95 -1.33
N ASP A 408 -2.33 -4.20 -0.02
CA ASP A 408 -3.49 -3.68 0.68
C ASP A 408 -3.55 -2.14 0.57
N LEU A 409 -4.76 -1.62 0.40
CA LEU A 409 -5.06 -0.19 0.31
C LEU A 409 -6.20 0.20 1.26
N GLY A 410 -6.51 -0.67 2.24
CA GLY A 410 -7.58 -0.45 3.19
C GLY A 410 -7.45 0.84 4.01
N LEU A 411 -6.23 1.37 4.17
CA LEU A 411 -6.00 2.64 4.84
C LEU A 411 -6.78 3.82 4.25
N PHE A 412 -7.18 3.80 2.97
CA PHE A 412 -8.01 4.86 2.39
C PHE A 412 -9.35 5.03 3.14
N CYS A 413 -9.80 4.03 3.91
CA CYS A 413 -10.97 4.14 4.78
C CYS A 413 -10.85 5.22 5.88
N PHE A 414 -9.63 5.56 6.30
CA PHE A 414 -9.36 6.66 7.24
C PHE A 414 -9.01 7.97 6.53
N TYR A 415 -8.83 7.94 5.22
CA TYR A 415 -8.54 9.10 4.37
C TYR A 415 -9.67 9.36 3.38
N CYS A 416 -10.94 9.21 3.81
CA CYS A 416 -12.11 9.26 2.92
C CYS A 416 -12.17 10.53 2.07
N LYS A 417 -12.01 11.70 2.69
CA LYS A 417 -12.01 12.98 1.97
C LYS A 417 -10.92 13.02 0.89
N LEU A 418 -9.70 12.60 1.21
CA LEU A 418 -8.62 12.55 0.25
C LEU A 418 -8.94 11.56 -0.88
N PHE A 419 -9.56 10.42 -0.56
CA PHE A 419 -9.93 9.40 -1.52
C PHE A 419 -11.03 9.89 -2.49
N GLU A 420 -12.05 10.57 -1.96
CA GLU A 420 -13.10 11.25 -2.72
C GLU A 420 -12.52 12.39 -3.60
N ASP A 421 -11.62 13.22 -3.06
CA ASP A 421 -10.96 14.29 -3.82
C ASP A 421 -10.19 13.73 -5.04
N HIS A 422 -9.49 12.61 -4.88
CA HIS A 422 -8.81 11.94 -5.99
C HIS A 422 -9.77 11.30 -6.99
N PHE A 423 -10.93 10.81 -6.53
CA PHE A 423 -11.98 10.29 -7.40
C PHE A 423 -12.59 11.40 -8.26
N GLN A 424 -12.92 12.54 -7.66
CA GLN A 424 -13.46 13.70 -8.39
C GLN A 424 -12.44 14.25 -9.40
N MET A 425 -11.18 14.39 -8.99
CA MET A 425 -10.09 14.76 -9.90
C MET A 425 -9.92 13.77 -11.07
N CYS A 426 -10.22 12.49 -10.84
CA CYS A 426 -10.21 11.48 -11.89
C CYS A 426 -11.34 11.73 -12.90
N LEU A 427 -12.58 11.95 -12.44
CA LEU A 427 -13.75 12.26 -13.29
C LEU A 427 -13.54 13.51 -14.16
N GLU A 428 -12.96 14.55 -13.58
CA GLU A 428 -12.71 15.83 -14.27
C GLU A 428 -11.63 15.72 -15.36
N PHE A 429 -10.81 14.66 -15.35
CA PHE A 429 -9.67 14.52 -16.25
C PHE A 429 -9.84 13.29 -17.17
N PRO A 430 -10.36 13.46 -18.41
CA PRO A 430 -10.76 12.35 -19.29
C PRO A 430 -9.69 11.29 -19.56
N ALA A 431 -8.41 11.66 -19.58
CA ALA A 431 -7.29 10.74 -19.76
C ALA A 431 -7.09 9.77 -18.56
N GLN A 432 -7.78 9.99 -17.44
CA GLN A 432 -7.78 9.14 -16.27
C GLN A 432 -9.11 8.42 -16.03
N ASN A 433 -10.20 8.82 -16.70
CA ASN A 433 -11.52 8.15 -16.59
C ASN A 433 -11.44 6.63 -16.82
N ARG A 434 -10.48 6.16 -17.62
CA ARG A 434 -10.17 4.75 -17.84
C ARG A 434 -9.82 3.94 -16.59
N PHE A 435 -9.32 4.63 -15.56
CA PHE A 435 -8.78 4.01 -14.35
C PHE A 435 -9.70 4.20 -13.14
N ILE A 436 -10.81 4.91 -13.30
CA ILE A 436 -11.68 5.32 -12.18
C ILE A 436 -12.33 4.14 -11.45
N ILE A 437 -12.49 2.99 -12.12
CA ILE A 437 -13.00 1.76 -11.48
C ILE A 437 -12.13 1.28 -10.31
N ALA A 438 -10.86 1.72 -10.23
CA ALA A 438 -9.98 1.41 -9.10
C ALA A 438 -10.54 1.87 -7.75
N PHE A 439 -11.29 2.98 -7.70
CA PHE A 439 -11.82 3.52 -6.45
C PHE A 439 -12.88 2.59 -5.84
N PRO A 440 -13.95 2.19 -6.56
CA PRO A 440 -14.86 1.13 -6.12
C PRO A 440 -14.17 -0.19 -5.75
N LEU A 441 -13.16 -0.63 -6.51
CA LEU A 441 -12.43 -1.88 -6.23
C LEU A 441 -11.70 -1.83 -4.88
N ILE A 442 -11.05 -0.71 -4.58
CA ILE A 442 -10.30 -0.50 -3.32
C ILE A 442 -11.23 -0.51 -2.10
N CYS A 443 -12.52 -0.15 -2.23
CA CYS A 443 -13.48 -0.30 -1.13
C CYS A 443 -13.57 -1.75 -0.63
N GLY A 444 -13.30 -2.75 -1.49
CA GLY A 444 -13.22 -4.16 -1.10
C GLY A 444 -12.06 -4.48 -0.14
N HIS A 445 -11.09 -3.58 0.03
CA HIS A 445 -9.98 -3.74 0.98
C HIS A 445 -10.36 -3.34 2.41
N PHE A 446 -11.45 -2.59 2.59
CA PHE A 446 -11.74 -1.93 3.87
C PHE A 446 -12.12 -2.93 4.97
N SER A 447 -12.63 -4.10 4.61
CA SER A 447 -12.89 -5.20 5.54
C SER A 447 -11.64 -5.77 6.20
N ARG A 448 -10.45 -5.59 5.59
CA ARG A 448 -9.17 -6.15 6.07
C ARG A 448 -8.49 -5.28 7.14
N VAL A 449 -9.03 -4.09 7.37
CA VAL A 449 -8.51 -3.10 8.32
C VAL A 449 -8.94 -3.38 9.75
N THR A 450 -10.06 -4.10 9.91
CA THR A 450 -10.62 -4.44 11.21
C THR A 450 -9.75 -5.45 11.92
N ASN A 451 -9.76 -5.41 13.25
CA ASN A 451 -9.09 -6.38 14.08
C ASN A 451 -10.10 -7.03 15.05
N ASP A 452 -9.92 -8.32 15.33
CA ASP A 452 -10.83 -9.08 16.20
C ASP A 452 -10.83 -8.57 17.66
N PHE A 453 -9.77 -7.87 18.08
CA PHE A 453 -9.68 -7.19 19.39
C PHE A 453 -10.42 -5.84 19.43
N CYS A 454 -10.98 -5.38 18.31
CA CYS A 454 -11.79 -4.15 18.25
C CYS A 454 -13.02 -4.39 17.35
N PRO A 455 -13.98 -5.25 17.76
CA PRO A 455 -15.19 -5.51 16.96
C PRO A 455 -16.11 -4.29 16.87
N GLU A 456 -16.00 -3.32 17.79
CA GLU A 456 -16.89 -2.15 17.90
C GLU A 456 -16.82 -1.24 16.68
N GLU A 457 -15.65 -1.14 16.03
CA GLU A 457 -15.48 -0.33 14.82
C GLU A 457 -15.96 -1.03 13.54
N ARG A 458 -16.14 -2.35 13.56
CA ARG A 458 -16.41 -3.17 12.36
C ARG A 458 -17.67 -2.71 11.64
N THR A 459 -18.76 -2.47 12.37
CA THR A 459 -20.04 -2.02 11.81
C THR A 459 -19.91 -0.65 11.14
N ASN A 460 -19.26 0.30 11.81
CA ASN A 460 -19.07 1.65 11.31
C ASN A 460 -18.20 1.66 10.04
N LEU A 461 -17.12 0.88 10.01
CA LEU A 461 -16.24 0.75 8.85
C LEU A 461 -16.94 0.07 7.66
N ARG A 462 -17.80 -0.93 7.94
CA ARG A 462 -18.63 -1.58 6.93
C ARG A 462 -19.58 -0.58 6.29
N GLU A 463 -20.41 0.11 7.06
CA GLU A 463 -21.38 1.09 6.53
C GLU A 463 -20.70 2.18 5.71
N ARG A 464 -19.56 2.70 6.18
CA ARG A 464 -18.75 3.67 5.45
C ARG A 464 -18.28 3.12 4.10
N SER A 465 -17.75 1.90 4.07
CA SER A 465 -17.28 1.29 2.82
C SER A 465 -18.40 1.07 1.80
N LEU A 466 -19.59 0.67 2.25
CA LEU A 466 -20.77 0.45 1.42
C LEU A 466 -21.32 1.77 0.87
N SER A 467 -21.33 2.82 1.69
CA SER A 467 -21.70 4.17 1.27
C SER A 467 -20.75 4.71 0.19
N LEU A 468 -19.42 4.55 0.38
CA LEU A 468 -18.41 5.01 -0.57
C LEU A 468 -18.50 4.29 -1.92
N VAL A 469 -18.55 2.95 -1.93
CA VAL A 469 -18.64 2.21 -3.19
C VAL A 469 -19.94 2.56 -3.94
N ASN A 470 -21.06 2.71 -3.24
CA ASN A 470 -22.31 3.12 -3.85
C ASN A 470 -22.21 4.52 -4.47
N THR A 471 -21.61 5.48 -3.74
CA THR A 471 -21.41 6.85 -4.22
C THR A 471 -20.52 6.87 -5.46
N PHE A 472 -19.40 6.15 -5.47
CA PHE A 472 -18.50 6.12 -6.64
C PHE A 472 -19.17 5.52 -7.88
N LEU A 473 -19.89 4.40 -7.73
CA LEU A 473 -20.57 3.77 -8.86
C LEU A 473 -21.71 4.64 -9.40
N ASP A 474 -22.46 5.29 -8.50
CA ASP A 474 -23.53 6.21 -8.86
C ASP A 474 -23.01 7.45 -9.61
N GLU A 475 -21.94 8.09 -9.13
CA GLU A 475 -21.32 9.25 -9.80
C GLU A 475 -20.69 8.88 -11.15
N MET A 476 -20.06 7.71 -11.26
CA MET A 476 -19.57 7.19 -12.55
C MET A 476 -20.71 7.01 -13.56
N ALA A 477 -21.84 6.45 -13.13
CA ALA A 477 -23.01 6.25 -13.98
C ALA A 477 -23.68 7.57 -14.38
N LYS A 478 -23.83 8.50 -13.43
CA LYS A 478 -24.33 9.86 -13.70
C LYS A 478 -23.49 10.60 -14.72
N GLU A 479 -22.16 10.55 -14.59
CA GLU A 479 -21.29 11.24 -15.54
C GLU A 479 -21.38 10.61 -16.94
N ALA A 480 -21.45 9.28 -17.03
CA ALA A 480 -21.69 8.61 -18.32
C ALA A 480 -23.04 9.02 -18.94
N LYS A 481 -24.11 9.10 -18.14
CA LYS A 481 -25.42 9.62 -18.56
C LYS A 481 -25.30 11.05 -19.07
N ASN A 482 -24.65 11.96 -18.34
CA ASN A 482 -24.49 13.36 -18.72
C ASN A 482 -23.79 13.51 -20.08
N ILE A 483 -22.72 12.72 -20.29
CA ILE A 483 -22.00 12.69 -21.57
C ILE A 483 -22.91 12.16 -22.69
N ILE A 484 -23.66 11.08 -22.45
CA ILE A 484 -24.61 10.53 -23.42
C ILE A 484 -25.70 11.54 -23.76
N SER A 485 -26.30 12.20 -22.79
CA SER A 485 -27.31 13.24 -23.00
C SER A 485 -26.78 14.38 -23.88
N THR A 486 -25.56 14.84 -23.59
CA THR A 486 -24.91 15.90 -24.39
C THR A 486 -24.65 15.43 -25.83
N ILE A 487 -24.21 14.17 -26.01
CA ILE A 487 -24.07 13.56 -27.35
C ILE A 487 -25.42 13.51 -28.07
N CYS A 488 -26.49 13.10 -27.38
CA CYS A 488 -27.83 13.05 -27.94
C CYS A 488 -28.33 14.44 -28.36
N GLU A 489 -28.09 15.47 -27.56
CA GLU A 489 -28.42 16.86 -27.89
C GLU A 489 -27.69 17.34 -29.16
N GLU A 490 -26.39 17.08 -29.27
CA GLU A 490 -25.61 17.40 -30.46
C GLU A 490 -26.13 16.65 -31.70
N GLN A 491 -26.46 15.36 -31.56
CA GLN A 491 -27.06 14.58 -32.66
C GLN A 491 -28.46 15.07 -33.05
N CYS A 492 -29.26 15.54 -32.08
CA CYS A 492 -30.55 16.18 -32.35
C CYS A 492 -30.35 17.51 -33.11
N ASN A 493 -29.35 18.31 -32.75
CA ASN A 493 -29.00 19.55 -33.46
C ASN A 493 -28.57 19.27 -34.90
N LEU A 494 -27.79 18.21 -35.14
CA LEU A 494 -27.42 17.78 -36.49
C LEU A 494 -28.65 17.31 -37.29
N SER A 495 -29.54 16.56 -36.65
CA SER A 495 -30.79 16.11 -37.26
C SER A 495 -31.73 17.28 -37.58
N ASP A 496 -31.80 18.31 -36.72
CA ASP A 496 -32.59 19.51 -36.96
C ASP A 496 -32.14 20.25 -38.23
N LYS A 497 -30.82 20.32 -38.48
CA LYS A 497 -30.24 20.93 -39.69
C LYS A 497 -30.71 20.26 -40.99
N LEU A 498 -31.15 19.00 -40.93
CA LEU A 498 -31.68 18.25 -42.07
C LEU A 498 -33.17 18.52 -42.33
N LEU A 499 -33.87 19.24 -41.44
CA LEU A 499 -35.30 19.48 -41.59
C LEU A 499 -35.60 20.41 -42.78
N PRO A 500 -36.73 20.21 -43.49
CA PRO A 500 -37.09 20.99 -44.68
C PRO A 500 -37.14 22.51 -44.47
N LYS A 501 -37.39 22.96 -43.23
CA LYS A 501 -37.41 24.39 -42.86
C LYS A 501 -36.11 25.13 -43.22
N HIS A 502 -34.97 24.44 -43.19
CA HIS A 502 -33.66 25.02 -43.50
C HIS A 502 -33.43 25.20 -45.01
N CYS A 503 -34.23 24.54 -45.86
CA CYS A 503 -34.17 24.69 -47.32
C CYS A 503 -34.91 25.94 -47.84
N ALA A 504 -35.78 26.56 -47.03
CA ALA A 504 -36.63 27.67 -47.47
C ALA A 504 -35.82 28.86 -48.02
N ALA A 505 -34.69 29.20 -47.38
CA ALA A 505 -33.80 30.26 -47.84
C ALA A 505 -33.18 29.95 -49.21
N LEU A 506 -32.82 28.69 -49.46
CA LEU A 506 -32.27 28.24 -50.74
C LEU A 506 -33.31 28.35 -51.85
N ILE A 507 -34.54 27.92 -51.59
CA ILE A 507 -35.66 28.03 -52.53
C ILE A 507 -35.95 29.50 -52.84
N ALA A 508 -36.04 30.37 -51.82
CA ALA A 508 -36.28 31.80 -51.99
C ALA A 508 -35.19 32.49 -52.82
N GLN A 509 -33.92 32.13 -52.62
CA GLN A 509 -32.81 32.65 -53.42
C GLN A 509 -32.92 32.24 -54.91
N VAL A 510 -33.24 30.98 -55.19
CA VAL A 510 -33.43 30.49 -56.58
C VAL A 510 -34.63 31.18 -57.25
N VAL A 511 -35.75 31.35 -56.53
CA VAL A 511 -36.96 32.00 -57.05
C VAL A 511 -36.73 33.50 -57.30
N ASN A 512 -36.08 34.21 -56.38
CA ASN A 512 -35.79 35.64 -56.54
C ASN A 512 -34.73 35.93 -57.61
N LYS A 513 -33.83 34.98 -57.90
CA LYS A 513 -32.86 35.07 -58.99
C LYS A 513 -33.51 34.96 -60.37
N LYS A 514 -34.67 34.29 -60.51
CA LYS A 514 -35.46 34.34 -61.76
C LYS A 514 -36.07 35.72 -62.03
N LYS A 515 -36.13 36.62 -61.03
CA LYS A 515 -36.68 37.97 -61.15
C LYS A 515 -35.64 39.09 -61.29
N ARG A 516 -34.34 38.83 -61.13
CA ARG A 516 -33.26 39.83 -61.23
C ARG A 516 -32.14 39.35 -62.15
N ASP A 517 -31.70 40.24 -63.04
CA ASP A 517 -30.70 39.98 -64.08
C ASP A 517 -29.39 39.35 -63.58
N LYS A 518 -28.80 38.50 -64.42
CA LYS A 518 -27.69 37.58 -64.15
C LYS A 518 -26.36 38.32 -63.88
N SER A 519 -26.08 38.78 -62.65
CA SER A 519 -24.71 39.28 -62.34
C SER A 519 -24.18 39.14 -60.91
N ARG A 520 -24.81 38.36 -60.02
CA ARG A 520 -24.23 38.07 -58.68
C ARG A 520 -23.97 36.57 -58.46
N LYS A 521 -22.69 36.21 -58.27
CA LYS A 521 -22.25 34.90 -57.77
C LYS A 521 -22.85 34.69 -56.38
N ILE A 522 -23.43 33.52 -56.15
CA ILE A 522 -24.00 33.14 -54.86
C ILE A 522 -22.82 32.79 -53.95
N MET A 523 -22.59 33.56 -52.89
CA MET A 523 -21.80 33.09 -51.76
C MET A 523 -22.70 32.22 -50.90
N PHE A 524 -22.49 30.90 -50.98
CA PHE A 524 -23.05 29.97 -50.01
C PHE A 524 -22.18 30.07 -48.76
N ASP A 525 -22.56 30.94 -47.83
CA ASP A 525 -21.83 31.17 -46.58
C ASP A 525 -22.37 30.31 -45.42
N LYS A 526 -23.21 29.31 -45.74
CA LYS A 526 -23.76 28.37 -44.75
C LYS A 526 -23.18 26.99 -45.02
N GLU A 527 -22.41 26.50 -44.05
CA GLU A 527 -21.90 25.13 -44.04
C GLU A 527 -23.04 24.13 -44.29
N LEU A 528 -22.85 23.26 -45.28
CA LEU A 528 -23.82 22.23 -45.64
C LEU A 528 -23.74 21.08 -44.62
N PRO A 529 -24.87 20.48 -44.22
CA PRO A 529 -24.85 19.30 -43.36
C PRO A 529 -23.92 18.22 -43.94
N GLY A 530 -23.06 17.66 -43.09
CA GLY A 530 -21.99 16.73 -43.45
C GLY A 530 -20.61 17.39 -43.55
N SER A 531 -20.51 18.73 -43.63
CA SER A 531 -19.21 19.40 -43.57
C SER A 531 -18.53 19.25 -42.22
N GLU A 532 -19.32 19.18 -41.13
CA GLU A 532 -18.81 18.93 -39.77
C GLU A 532 -18.15 17.56 -39.62
N SER A 533 -18.51 16.60 -40.47
CA SER A 533 -17.94 15.25 -40.49
C SER A 533 -16.66 15.15 -41.35
N TYR A 534 -16.39 16.16 -42.19
CA TYR A 534 -15.19 16.18 -43.04
C TYR A 534 -13.96 16.63 -42.26
N ARG A 535 -13.28 15.67 -41.63
CA ARG A 535 -12.08 15.93 -40.83
C ARG A 535 -10.84 16.14 -41.70
N LYS A 536 -10.13 17.25 -41.47
CA LYS A 536 -8.84 17.56 -42.12
C LYS A 536 -7.63 17.01 -41.35
N THR A 537 -7.63 17.14 -40.02
CA THR A 537 -6.58 16.65 -39.12
C THR A 537 -7.20 16.09 -37.84
N ARG A 538 -6.48 15.18 -37.15
CA ARG A 538 -6.89 14.64 -35.84
C ARG A 538 -6.37 15.46 -34.65
N GLU A 539 -5.53 16.45 -34.91
CA GLU A 539 -5.01 17.37 -33.88
C GLU A 539 -6.11 18.34 -33.40
N ASP A 540 -7.02 18.72 -34.29
CA ASP A 540 -8.17 19.57 -34.00
C ASP A 540 -9.34 18.73 -33.46
N LEU A 541 -9.40 18.58 -32.13
CA LEU A 541 -10.46 17.85 -31.45
C LEU A 541 -11.76 18.67 -31.38
N THR A 542 -12.80 18.18 -32.03
CA THR A 542 -14.15 18.74 -31.94
C THR A 542 -14.80 18.45 -30.58
N THR A 543 -15.91 19.13 -30.26
CA THR A 543 -16.70 18.80 -29.05
C THR A 543 -17.14 17.34 -29.05
N MET A 544 -17.63 16.84 -30.19
CA MET A 544 -18.03 15.44 -30.34
C MET A 544 -16.87 14.46 -30.12
N ASP A 545 -15.65 14.80 -30.55
CA ASP A 545 -14.47 13.97 -30.27
C ASP A 545 -14.21 13.84 -28.78
N LYS A 546 -14.24 14.96 -28.05
CA LYS A 546 -13.99 14.99 -26.61
C LYS A 546 -15.05 14.18 -25.85
N LEU A 547 -16.32 14.34 -26.22
CA LEU A 547 -17.44 13.59 -25.63
C LEU A 547 -17.31 12.09 -25.91
N HIS A 548 -17.03 11.69 -27.16
CA HIS A 548 -16.84 10.27 -27.49
C HIS A 548 -15.63 9.65 -26.81
N MET A 549 -14.51 10.38 -26.70
CA MET A 549 -13.34 9.91 -25.96
C MET A 549 -13.66 9.72 -24.48
N ALA A 550 -14.27 10.73 -23.83
CA ALA A 550 -14.65 10.65 -22.43
C ALA A 550 -15.63 9.49 -22.16
N LEU A 551 -16.65 9.32 -23.01
CA LEU A 551 -17.61 8.22 -22.91
C LEU A 551 -16.93 6.86 -23.06
N THR A 552 -16.03 6.72 -24.03
CA THR A 552 -15.32 5.46 -24.29
C THR A 552 -14.46 5.05 -23.10
N GLU A 553 -13.70 5.98 -22.52
CA GLU A 553 -12.84 5.68 -21.37
C GLU A 553 -13.65 5.40 -20.10
N LEU A 554 -14.75 6.13 -19.87
CA LEU A 554 -15.62 5.87 -18.72
C LEU A 554 -16.39 4.56 -18.86
N CYS A 555 -16.89 4.25 -20.06
CA CYS A 555 -17.53 2.97 -20.35
C CYS A 555 -16.54 1.81 -20.22
N TYR A 556 -15.27 1.98 -20.58
CA TYR A 556 -14.24 0.98 -20.32
C TYR A 556 -14.18 0.66 -18.81
N SER A 557 -14.15 1.68 -17.96
CA SER A 557 -14.13 1.53 -16.50
C SER A 557 -15.38 0.84 -15.96
N ILE A 558 -16.57 1.30 -16.35
CA ILE A 558 -17.85 0.71 -15.93
C ILE A 558 -17.93 -0.76 -16.38
N ASN A 559 -17.36 -1.08 -17.54
CA ASN A 559 -17.39 -2.41 -18.13
C ASN A 559 -16.21 -3.32 -17.70
N TYR A 560 -15.27 -2.80 -16.91
CA TYR A 560 -14.00 -3.48 -16.59
C TYR A 560 -14.21 -4.80 -15.83
N THR A 561 -15.09 -4.78 -14.83
CA THR A 561 -15.46 -5.97 -14.04
C THR A 561 -16.98 -6.10 -13.98
N PRO A 562 -17.54 -7.33 -14.07
CA PRO A 562 -18.99 -7.53 -13.96
C PRO A 562 -19.51 -7.21 -12.55
N THR A 563 -18.74 -7.55 -11.52
CA THR A 563 -19.13 -7.40 -10.12
C THR A 563 -17.97 -6.94 -9.26
N ILE A 564 -18.29 -6.22 -8.18
CA ILE A 564 -17.36 -5.79 -7.14
C ILE A 564 -17.90 -6.29 -5.80
N ASN A 565 -17.09 -7.03 -5.06
CA ASN A 565 -17.45 -7.53 -3.74
C ASN A 565 -16.85 -6.61 -2.67
N VAL A 566 -17.72 -6.05 -1.83
CA VAL A 566 -17.34 -5.19 -0.70
C VAL A 566 -18.02 -5.75 0.53
N TRP A 567 -17.22 -6.31 1.44
CA TRP A 567 -17.72 -7.17 2.53
C TRP A 567 -18.55 -8.33 1.97
N GLU A 568 -19.74 -8.53 2.52
CA GLU A 568 -20.70 -9.57 2.13
C GLU A 568 -21.66 -9.11 1.01
N TYR A 569 -21.45 -7.92 0.44
CA TYR A 569 -22.30 -7.32 -0.57
C TYR A 569 -21.64 -7.34 -1.96
N THR A 570 -22.45 -7.56 -2.99
CA THR A 570 -22.01 -7.56 -4.39
C THR A 570 -22.65 -6.38 -5.13
N PHE A 571 -21.82 -5.58 -5.77
CA PHE A 571 -22.19 -4.43 -6.57
C PHE A 571 -21.93 -4.72 -8.05
N ALA A 572 -22.86 -4.31 -8.93
CA ALA A 572 -22.74 -4.49 -10.37
C ALA A 572 -22.66 -3.12 -11.06
N PRO A 573 -21.47 -2.64 -11.48
CA PRO A 573 -21.30 -1.29 -12.03
C PRO A 573 -22.23 -0.98 -13.22
N ARG A 574 -22.51 -1.98 -14.07
CA ARG A 574 -23.39 -1.82 -15.24
C ARG A 574 -24.85 -1.51 -14.86
N GLU A 575 -25.34 -2.03 -13.75
CA GLU A 575 -26.73 -1.82 -13.33
C GLU A 575 -26.98 -0.37 -12.91
N TYR A 576 -25.98 0.31 -12.32
CA TYR A 576 -26.06 1.73 -12.04
C TYR A 576 -26.25 2.55 -13.33
N LEU A 577 -25.48 2.22 -14.38
CA LEU A 577 -25.63 2.88 -15.68
C LEU A 577 -27.00 2.61 -16.31
N ASN A 578 -27.47 1.36 -16.29
CA ASN A 578 -28.79 1.00 -16.83
C ASN A 578 -29.90 1.83 -16.14
N GLN A 579 -29.90 1.89 -14.81
CA GLN A 579 -30.88 2.66 -14.04
C GLN A 579 -30.86 4.15 -14.42
N HIS A 580 -29.67 4.76 -14.53
CA HIS A 580 -29.53 6.16 -14.90
C HIS A 580 -29.96 6.49 -16.34
N LEU A 581 -29.85 5.53 -17.27
CA LEU A 581 -30.27 5.68 -18.65
C LEU A 581 -31.79 5.49 -18.84
N GLU A 582 -32.43 4.67 -18.00
CA GLU A 582 -33.88 4.48 -18.00
C GLU A 582 -34.64 5.69 -17.44
N THR A 583 -34.05 6.37 -16.44
CA THR A 583 -34.59 7.60 -15.83
C THR A 583 -34.20 8.86 -16.58
#